data_AF-A0A3B9SXV6-F1
#
_entry.id   AF-A0A3B9SXV6-F1
#
_cell.length_a   1.000
_cell.length_b   1.000
_cell.length_c   1.000
_cell.angle_alpha   90.00
_cell.angle_beta   90.00
_cell.angle_gamma   90.00
#
_symmetry.space_group_name_H-M   'P 1'
#
loop_
_entity.id
_entity.type
_entity.pdbx_description
1 polymer ?
#
loop_
_entity_poly.entity_id
_entity_poly.type
_entity_poly.pdbx_seq_one_letter_code
_entity_poly.pdbx_strand_id
1 'polypeptide(L)'
;MKAVMRKLRNNIGTSLAEVLVTVLLLSIMGVALTVGVTTVHRTYSQIVRKANEQTLLSTTLIEMRNAIRRSVDYANGKFKSEEGYWFSFENAGTGEKGIQIAYYMEVDGAKVDSIPLVSEADGKISDVYSSFTSVAPAAGKDGIFVITGLEVGNGTDVPTKLDSYKVRQIIKGGSE
;
A
#
# COMPACT_ATOMS: atom_id res chain seq x y z
N MET A 1 32.79 -20.21 76.33
CA MET A 1 32.20 -19.43 75.22
C MET A 1 32.67 -20.01 73.90
N LYS A 2 31.80 -20.75 73.21
CA LYS A 2 32.07 -21.32 71.88
C LYS A 2 32.12 -20.15 70.89
N ALA A 3 33.32 -19.66 70.62
CA ALA A 3 33.53 -18.75 69.50
C ALA A 3 33.06 -19.48 68.25
N VAL A 4 32.00 -18.93 67.66
CA VAL A 4 31.33 -19.35 66.44
C VAL A 4 32.34 -19.21 65.29
N MET A 5 33.31 -20.12 65.21
CA MET A 5 34.18 -20.29 64.04
C MET A 5 33.49 -21.16 63.01
N ARG A 6 32.22 -20.83 62.70
CA ARG A 6 31.67 -21.18 61.40
C ARG A 6 32.23 -20.16 60.43
N LYS A 7 33.50 -20.36 60.07
CA LYS A 7 34.11 -19.73 58.89
C LYS A 7 33.31 -20.25 57.70
N LEU A 8 32.25 -19.52 57.34
CA LEU A 8 31.63 -19.62 56.03
C LEU A 8 32.76 -19.32 55.05
N ARG A 9 33.35 -20.39 54.51
CA ARG A 9 34.27 -20.34 53.40
C ARG A 9 33.47 -19.85 52.20
N ASN A 10 33.28 -18.53 52.13
CA ASN A 10 32.87 -17.83 50.94
C ASN A 10 34.00 -18.01 49.92
N ASN A 11 33.94 -19.11 49.16
CA ASN A 11 34.65 -19.26 47.89
C ASN A 11 33.91 -18.45 46.82
N ILE A 12 33.75 -17.15 47.08
CA ILE A 12 33.25 -16.18 46.11
C ILE A 12 34.45 -15.82 45.24
N GLY A 13 34.81 -16.75 44.36
CA GLY A 13 35.80 -16.55 43.32
C GLY A 13 35.31 -17.36 42.13
N THR A 14 34.91 -16.67 41.07
CA THR A 14 34.46 -17.32 39.84
C THR A 14 35.58 -18.22 39.34
N SER A 15 35.29 -19.52 39.22
CA SER A 15 36.25 -20.47 38.68
C SER A 15 36.58 -20.08 37.22
N LEU A 16 37.82 -20.25 36.79
CA LEU A 16 38.22 -20.04 35.39
C LEU A 16 37.31 -20.81 34.42
N ALA A 17 36.88 -22.02 34.81
CA ALA A 17 35.94 -22.81 34.04
C ALA A 17 34.54 -22.20 34.00
N GLU A 18 34.09 -21.56 35.07
CA GLU A 18 32.79 -20.88 35.16
C GLU A 18 32.76 -19.62 34.28
N VAL A 19 33.87 -18.87 34.23
CA VAL A 19 34.05 -17.75 33.28
C VAL A 19 34.09 -18.25 31.83
N LEU A 20 34.78 -19.37 31.56
CA LEU A 20 34.84 -19.94 30.22
C LEU A 20 33.46 -20.40 29.73
N VAL A 21 32.69 -21.08 30.59
CA VAL A 21 31.34 -21.54 30.28
C VAL A 21 30.38 -20.37 30.10
N THR A 22 30.46 -19.34 30.93
CA THR A 22 29.63 -18.13 30.78
C THR A 22 29.92 -17.38 29.48
N VAL A 23 31.20 -17.21 29.11
CA VAL A 23 31.57 -16.58 27.82
C VAL A 23 31.09 -17.42 26.63
N LEU A 24 31.20 -18.76 26.71
CA LEU A 24 30.68 -19.67 25.69
C LEU A 24 29.16 -19.52 25.52
N LEU A 25 28.41 -19.52 26.63
CA LEU A 25 26.95 -19.36 26.62
C LEU A 25 26.54 -17.99 26.07
N LEU A 26 27.23 -16.92 26.46
CA LEU A 26 27.00 -15.57 25.95
C LEU A 26 27.29 -15.47 24.45
N SER A 27 28.34 -16.13 23.96
CA SER A 27 28.65 -16.18 22.52
C SER A 27 27.56 -16.88 21.72
N ILE A 28 27.08 -18.04 22.20
CA ILE A 28 25.99 -18.78 21.56
C ILE A 28 24.69 -17.97 21.57
N MET A 29 24.35 -17.33 22.71
CA MET A 29 23.18 -16.44 22.80
C MET A 29 23.32 -15.24 21.85
N GLY A 30 24.50 -14.65 21.72
CA GLY A 30 24.76 -13.54 20.80
C GLY A 30 24.45 -13.88 19.35
N VAL A 31 24.88 -15.06 18.90
CA VAL A 31 24.61 -15.56 17.54
C VAL A 31 23.12 -15.87 17.35
N ALA A 32 22.48 -16.52 18.32
CA ALA A 32 21.05 -16.83 18.25
C ALA A 32 20.18 -15.56 18.15
N LEU A 33 20.53 -14.52 18.92
CA LEU A 33 19.84 -13.22 18.90
C LEU A 33 20.02 -12.49 17.56
N THR A 34 21.22 -12.49 16.97
CA THR A 34 21.46 -11.82 15.68
C THR A 34 20.67 -12.47 14.54
N VAL A 35 20.59 -13.80 14.51
CA VAL A 35 19.78 -14.54 13.53
C VAL A 35 18.28 -14.29 13.76
N GLY A 36 17.84 -14.30 15.02
CA GLY A 36 16.45 -14.03 15.39
C GLY A 36 15.98 -12.63 14.98
N VAL A 37 16.75 -11.59 15.31
CA VAL A 37 16.44 -10.18 14.99
C VAL A 37 16.33 -9.97 13.48
N THR A 38 17.26 -10.55 12.70
CA THR A 38 17.24 -10.42 11.23
C THR A 38 15.98 -11.03 10.63
N THR A 39 15.56 -12.19 11.15
CA THR A 39 14.35 -12.88 10.68
C THR A 39 13.09 -12.11 11.04
N VAL A 40 12.98 -11.64 12.28
CA VAL A 40 11.84 -10.81 12.73
C VAL A 40 11.75 -9.53 11.92
N HIS A 41 12.88 -8.87 11.66
CA HIS A 41 12.92 -7.65 10.87
C HIS A 41 12.42 -7.87 9.44
N ARG A 42 12.85 -8.95 8.79
CA ARG A 42 12.40 -9.32 7.43
C ARG A 42 10.91 -9.65 7.38
N THR A 43 10.42 -10.44 8.33
CA THR A 43 8.99 -10.80 8.37
C THR A 43 8.13 -9.57 8.68
N TYR A 44 8.56 -8.73 9.63
CA TYR A 44 7.86 -7.50 9.97
C TYR A 44 7.80 -6.54 8.78
N SER A 45 8.91 -6.33 8.08
CA SER A 45 8.94 -5.45 6.90
C SER A 45 8.03 -5.95 5.78
N GLN A 46 7.97 -7.27 5.56
CA GLN A 46 7.04 -7.88 4.60
C GLN A 46 5.57 -7.68 4.99
N ILE A 47 5.23 -7.87 6.27
CA ILE A 47 3.85 -7.69 6.76
C ILE A 47 3.43 -6.24 6.63
N VAL A 48 4.24 -5.31 7.13
CA VAL A 48 3.95 -3.87 7.05
C VAL A 48 3.77 -3.45 5.60
N ARG A 49 4.63 -3.92 4.71
CA ARG A 49 4.53 -3.62 3.28
C ARG A 49 3.24 -4.14 2.67
N LYS A 50 2.86 -5.39 2.92
CA LYS A 50 1.60 -5.96 2.43
C LYS A 50 0.39 -5.20 2.96
N ALA A 51 0.43 -4.76 4.22
CA ALA A 51 -0.61 -3.91 4.80
C ALA A 51 -0.69 -2.55 4.10
N ASN A 52 0.45 -1.95 3.73
CA ASN A 52 0.49 -0.69 2.98
C ASN A 52 -0.06 -0.87 1.55
N GLU A 53 0.27 -1.96 0.85
CA GLU A 53 -0.28 -2.28 -0.47
C GLU A 53 -1.81 -2.42 -0.42
N GLN A 54 -2.33 -3.15 0.58
CA GLN A 54 -3.78 -3.30 0.77
C GLN A 54 -4.46 -1.98 1.13
N THR A 55 -3.80 -1.15 1.95
CA THR A 55 -4.30 0.18 2.31
C THR A 55 -4.37 1.08 1.06
N LEU A 56 -3.32 1.09 0.24
CA LEU A 56 -3.28 1.86 -1.00
C LEU A 56 -4.37 1.42 -1.98
N LEU A 57 -4.57 0.11 -2.18
CA LEU A 57 -5.66 -0.42 -2.99
C LEU A 57 -7.03 0.00 -2.47
N SER A 58 -7.25 -0.15 -1.17
CA SER A 58 -8.51 0.21 -0.53
C SER A 58 -8.82 1.70 -0.71
N THR A 59 -7.85 2.57 -0.42
CA THR A 59 -7.99 4.02 -0.60
C THR A 59 -8.22 4.38 -2.06
N THR A 60 -7.47 3.80 -2.99
CA THR A 60 -7.65 3.99 -4.44
C THR A 60 -9.09 3.66 -4.85
N LEU A 61 -9.59 2.49 -4.44
CA LEU A 61 -10.95 2.05 -4.76
C LEU A 61 -12.03 2.96 -4.16
N ILE A 62 -11.82 3.41 -2.92
CA ILE A 62 -12.73 4.33 -2.24
C ILE A 62 -12.77 5.66 -2.96
N GLU A 63 -11.63 6.23 -3.33
CA GLU A 63 -11.55 7.51 -4.03
C GLU A 63 -12.12 7.45 -5.45
N MET A 64 -11.81 6.39 -6.22
CA MET A 64 -12.46 6.17 -7.53
C MET A 64 -13.97 6.08 -7.38
N ARG A 65 -14.45 5.27 -6.43
CA ARG A 65 -15.88 5.13 -6.17
C ARG A 65 -16.52 6.45 -5.75
N ASN A 66 -15.86 7.24 -4.91
CA ASN A 66 -16.36 8.52 -4.43
C ASN A 66 -16.45 9.54 -5.55
N ALA A 67 -15.40 9.65 -6.39
CA ALA A 67 -15.39 10.51 -7.56
C ALA A 67 -16.50 10.13 -8.55
N ILE A 68 -16.65 8.84 -8.86
CA ILE A 68 -17.75 8.34 -9.72
C ILE A 68 -19.13 8.60 -9.09
N ARG A 69 -19.27 8.45 -7.77
CA ARG A 69 -20.56 8.70 -7.11
C ARG A 69 -20.95 10.17 -7.15
N ARG A 70 -19.98 11.09 -7.13
CA ARG A 70 -20.19 12.54 -7.21
C ARG A 70 -20.37 13.05 -8.64
N SER A 71 -20.16 12.21 -9.66
CA SER A 71 -20.36 12.68 -11.02
C SER A 71 -21.86 12.77 -11.34
N VAL A 72 -22.20 13.79 -12.14
CA VAL A 72 -23.56 14.12 -12.52
C VAL A 72 -23.95 13.58 -13.89
N ASP A 73 -22.95 13.34 -14.74
CA ASP A 73 -23.15 12.90 -16.12
C ASP A 73 -21.99 12.02 -16.59
N TYR A 74 -22.20 11.31 -17.70
CA TYR A 74 -21.23 10.41 -18.30
C TYR A 74 -21.34 10.39 -19.83
N ALA A 75 -20.21 10.58 -20.51
CA ALA A 75 -20.12 10.52 -21.96
C ALA A 75 -18.70 10.12 -22.39
N ASN A 76 -18.57 9.33 -23.47
CA ASN A 76 -17.31 8.92 -24.11
C ASN A 76 -16.20 8.47 -23.14
N GLY A 77 -16.53 7.68 -22.10
CA GLY A 77 -15.50 7.22 -21.15
C GLY A 77 -15.15 8.22 -20.04
N LYS A 78 -15.76 9.42 -20.02
CA LYS A 78 -15.48 10.48 -19.05
C LYS A 78 -16.72 10.82 -18.22
N PHE A 79 -16.47 11.22 -16.98
CA PHE A 79 -17.47 11.61 -16.00
C PHE A 79 -17.53 13.12 -15.88
N LYS A 80 -18.73 13.69 -15.72
CA LYS A 80 -18.87 15.12 -15.42
C LYS A 80 -18.97 15.35 -13.93
N SER A 81 -18.10 16.19 -13.38
CA SER A 81 -18.17 16.68 -12.00
C SER A 81 -19.36 17.62 -11.82
N GLU A 82 -19.85 17.78 -10.58
CA GLU A 82 -20.81 18.83 -10.21
C GLU A 82 -20.32 20.24 -10.59
N GLU A 83 -19.00 20.44 -10.60
CA GLU A 83 -18.33 21.70 -10.98
C GLU A 83 -18.32 21.94 -12.51
N GLY A 84 -18.81 21.00 -13.31
CA GLY A 84 -18.94 21.12 -14.77
C GLY A 84 -17.77 20.56 -15.57
N TYR A 85 -16.64 20.21 -14.93
CA TYR A 85 -15.48 19.59 -15.59
C TYR A 85 -15.72 18.12 -15.91
N TRP A 86 -15.18 17.67 -17.04
CA TRP A 86 -15.11 16.25 -17.38
C TRP A 86 -13.83 15.64 -16.79
N PHE A 87 -13.90 14.41 -16.33
CA PHE A 87 -12.75 13.69 -15.80
C PHE A 87 -12.72 12.20 -16.15
N SER A 88 -11.53 11.63 -16.23
CA SER A 88 -11.30 10.19 -16.38
C SER A 88 -10.21 9.73 -15.41
N PHE A 89 -10.19 8.42 -15.13
CA PHE A 89 -9.05 7.80 -14.47
C PHE A 89 -8.08 7.31 -15.53
N GLU A 90 -6.80 7.63 -15.36
CA GLU A 90 -5.73 7.22 -16.26
C GLU A 90 -4.57 6.67 -15.43
N ASN A 91 -3.76 5.78 -16.00
CA ASN A 91 -2.43 5.54 -15.44
C ASN A 91 -1.57 6.76 -15.74
N ALA A 92 -0.69 7.11 -14.79
CA ALA A 92 0.27 8.18 -14.98
C ALA A 92 1.17 7.92 -16.21
N GLY A 93 1.56 8.99 -16.90
CA GLY A 93 2.30 8.92 -18.16
C GLY A 93 3.77 8.54 -17.99
N THR A 94 4.53 8.60 -19.07
CA THR A 94 5.98 8.31 -19.07
C THR A 94 6.74 9.11 -18.02
N GLY A 95 7.25 8.43 -17.00
CA GLY A 95 8.06 9.00 -15.91
C GLY A 95 7.33 9.10 -14.57
N GLU A 96 6.01 8.97 -14.56
CA GLU A 96 5.18 8.99 -13.36
C GLU A 96 4.54 7.60 -13.12
N LYS A 97 4.21 7.32 -11.86
CA LYS A 97 3.61 6.05 -11.44
C LYS A 97 2.34 6.34 -10.66
N GLY A 98 1.34 5.46 -10.78
CA GLY A 98 0.08 5.61 -10.07
C GLY A 98 -1.10 5.82 -10.99
N ILE A 99 -2.28 5.94 -10.38
CA ILE A 99 -3.51 6.36 -11.04
C ILE A 99 -3.68 7.87 -10.82
N GLN A 100 -4.06 8.57 -11.88
CA GLN A 100 -4.37 9.99 -11.86
C GLN A 100 -5.82 10.23 -12.30
N ILE A 101 -6.39 11.34 -11.83
CA ILE A 101 -7.61 11.92 -12.37
C ILE A 101 -7.18 12.94 -13.42
N ALA A 102 -7.52 12.70 -14.68
CA ALA A 102 -7.32 13.67 -15.76
C ALA A 102 -8.59 14.50 -15.94
N TYR A 103 -8.44 15.83 -16.06
CA TYR A 103 -9.54 16.78 -16.22
C TYR A 103 -9.59 17.35 -17.65
N TYR A 104 -10.80 17.61 -18.12
CA TYR A 104 -11.10 18.14 -19.46
C TYR A 104 -12.22 19.18 -19.35
N MET A 105 -12.16 20.24 -20.16
CA MET A 105 -13.25 21.23 -20.23
C MET A 105 -14.46 20.70 -21.01
N GLU A 106 -14.23 19.83 -21.98
CA GLU A 106 -15.25 19.23 -22.85
C GLU A 106 -15.03 17.71 -22.96
N VAL A 107 -16.09 16.97 -23.30
CA VAL A 107 -16.06 15.49 -23.41
C VAL A 107 -14.97 15.02 -24.35
N ASP A 108 -14.86 15.62 -25.53
CA ASP A 108 -13.85 15.27 -26.54
C ASP A 108 -12.70 16.28 -26.59
N GLY A 109 -12.62 17.14 -25.56
CA GLY A 109 -11.61 18.18 -25.46
C GLY A 109 -10.23 17.66 -25.08
N ALA A 110 -9.23 18.53 -25.22
CA ALA A 110 -7.88 18.28 -24.74
C ALA A 110 -7.85 18.17 -23.21
N LYS A 111 -6.92 17.37 -22.70
CA LYS A 111 -6.62 17.29 -21.26
C LYS A 111 -6.11 18.64 -20.78
N VAL A 112 -6.72 19.16 -19.73
CA VAL A 112 -6.43 20.48 -19.14
C VAL A 112 -5.51 20.34 -17.94
N ASP A 113 -5.75 19.31 -17.12
CA ASP A 113 -4.96 19.06 -15.91
C ASP A 113 -4.97 17.56 -15.55
N SER A 114 -4.07 17.15 -14.67
CA SER A 114 -4.17 15.87 -13.96
C SER A 114 -3.61 15.93 -12.56
N ILE A 115 -4.33 15.28 -11.65
CA ILE A 115 -3.94 15.20 -10.25
C ILE A 115 -3.82 13.71 -9.87
N PRO A 116 -2.77 13.29 -9.15
CA PRO A 116 -2.66 11.93 -8.64
C PRO A 116 -3.87 11.61 -7.74
N LEU A 117 -4.49 10.45 -7.97
CA LEU A 117 -5.73 10.05 -7.27
C LEU A 117 -5.48 9.83 -5.78
N VAL A 118 -4.37 9.18 -5.45
CA VAL A 118 -3.88 9.04 -4.08
C VAL A 118 -2.52 9.71 -4.08
N SER A 119 -2.47 10.95 -3.61
CA SER A 119 -1.22 11.72 -3.56
C SER A 119 -0.23 11.04 -2.63
N GLU A 120 1.01 10.87 -3.08
CA GLU A 120 2.12 10.69 -2.17
C GLU A 120 2.32 12.01 -1.42
N ALA A 121 2.02 12.02 -0.13
CA ALA A 121 2.53 13.07 0.74
C ALA A 121 4.07 13.09 0.57
N ASP A 122 4.61 14.22 0.11
CA ASP A 122 6.04 14.54 0.00
C ASP A 122 6.82 14.15 -1.27
N GLY A 123 6.18 13.88 -2.41
CA GLY A 123 6.87 13.92 -3.72
C GLY A 123 8.04 12.94 -3.89
N LYS A 124 8.08 11.89 -3.06
CA LYS A 124 8.99 10.75 -3.21
C LYS A 124 8.17 9.60 -3.76
N ILE A 125 8.41 9.29 -5.04
CA ILE A 125 7.98 8.07 -5.71
C ILE A 125 8.14 6.93 -4.71
N SER A 126 7.03 6.48 -4.16
CA SER A 126 7.02 5.32 -3.30
C SER A 126 7.31 4.12 -4.21
N ASP A 127 8.00 3.13 -3.67
CA ASP A 127 8.19 1.86 -4.37
C ASP A 127 6.84 1.17 -4.67
N VAL A 128 5.71 1.70 -4.21
CA VAL A 128 4.40 1.05 -4.19
C VAL A 128 3.34 1.94 -4.86
N TYR A 129 2.90 1.59 -6.05
CA TYR A 129 1.94 2.39 -6.82
C TYR A 129 0.75 1.55 -7.29
N SER A 130 -0.44 2.15 -7.35
CA SER A 130 -1.61 1.51 -7.95
C SER A 130 -1.65 1.78 -9.47
N SER A 131 -2.08 0.78 -10.24
CA SER A 131 -2.30 0.90 -11.68
C SER A 131 -3.42 -0.03 -12.10
N PHE A 132 -4.08 0.26 -13.22
CA PHE A 132 -5.10 -0.64 -13.77
C PHE A 132 -4.77 -1.01 -15.22
N THR A 133 -5.23 -2.18 -15.67
CA THR A 133 -5.03 -2.59 -17.07
C THR A 133 -6.01 -1.87 -17.99
N SER A 134 -7.27 -1.78 -17.60
CA SER A 134 -8.26 -0.99 -18.31
C SER A 134 -9.38 -0.51 -17.39
N VAL A 135 -9.90 0.67 -17.70
CA VAL A 135 -11.19 1.16 -17.22
C VAL A 135 -12.06 1.26 -18.46
N ALA A 136 -13.10 0.42 -18.52
CA ALA A 136 -14.06 0.46 -19.62
C ALA A 136 -15.49 0.52 -19.08
N PRO A 137 -16.39 1.26 -19.75
CA PRO A 137 -17.81 1.07 -19.54
C PRO A 137 -18.17 -0.39 -19.86
N ALA A 138 -18.99 -1.00 -19.02
CA ALA A 138 -19.54 -2.32 -19.32
C ALA A 138 -20.42 -2.19 -20.57
N ALA A 139 -20.11 -2.97 -21.60
CA ALA A 139 -20.85 -2.94 -22.87
C ALA A 139 -22.37 -2.95 -22.65
N GLY A 140 -23.05 -1.92 -23.17
CA GLY A 140 -24.51 -1.78 -23.12
C GLY A 140 -25.10 -1.38 -21.76
N LYS A 141 -24.30 -0.87 -20.81
CA LYS A 141 -24.79 -0.35 -19.53
C LYS A 141 -24.17 0.99 -19.17
N ASP A 142 -24.89 2.06 -19.45
CA ASP A 142 -24.56 3.40 -19.00
C ASP A 142 -24.38 3.41 -17.48
N GLY A 143 -23.26 3.99 -17.02
CA GLY A 143 -22.94 4.12 -15.60
C GLY A 143 -22.33 2.88 -14.93
N ILE A 144 -22.01 1.78 -15.63
CA ILE A 144 -21.23 0.67 -15.04
C ILE A 144 -19.81 0.67 -15.57
N PHE A 145 -18.83 0.74 -14.67
CA PHE A 145 -17.40 0.68 -14.98
C PHE A 145 -16.82 -0.61 -14.48
N VAL A 146 -16.06 -1.27 -15.34
CA VAL A 146 -15.26 -2.43 -14.97
C VAL A 146 -13.80 -1.98 -14.98
N ILE A 147 -13.21 -1.98 -13.80
CA ILE A 147 -11.76 -1.90 -13.65
C ILE A 147 -11.26 -3.33 -13.78
N THR A 148 -10.49 -3.59 -14.83
CA THR A 148 -9.88 -4.90 -15.06
C THR A 148 -8.43 -4.86 -14.62
N GLY A 149 -8.04 -5.80 -13.75
CA GLY A 149 -6.67 -5.90 -13.23
C GLY A 149 -6.20 -4.62 -12.55
N LEU A 150 -6.79 -4.32 -11.37
CA LEU A 150 -6.23 -3.29 -10.48
C LEU A 150 -5.08 -3.93 -9.72
N GLU A 151 -3.89 -3.37 -9.87
CA GLU A 151 -2.66 -3.94 -9.36
C GLU A 151 -1.89 -2.90 -8.57
N VAL A 152 -1.24 -3.33 -7.49
CA VAL A 152 -0.18 -2.56 -6.87
C VAL A 152 1.15 -3.08 -7.37
N GLY A 153 1.82 -2.25 -8.16
CA GLY A 153 3.16 -2.51 -8.65
C GLY A 153 4.18 -2.09 -7.60
N ASN A 154 5.20 -2.93 -7.44
CA ASN A 154 6.47 -2.54 -6.84
C ASN A 154 7.57 -3.06 -7.76
N GLY A 155 8.56 -2.22 -8.06
CA GLY A 155 9.53 -2.42 -9.16
C GLY A 155 10.29 -3.75 -9.20
N THR A 156 10.14 -4.65 -8.22
CA THR A 156 10.79 -5.96 -8.16
C THR A 156 9.93 -7.14 -7.67
N ASP A 157 8.68 -6.95 -7.22
CA ASP A 157 7.88 -8.03 -6.61
C ASP A 157 6.59 -8.36 -7.36
N VAL A 158 6.05 -9.56 -7.12
CA VAL A 158 4.77 -10.01 -7.68
C VAL A 158 3.67 -9.04 -7.23
N PRO A 159 3.02 -8.33 -8.16
CA PRO A 159 2.00 -7.33 -7.80
C PRO A 159 0.83 -7.98 -7.08
N THR A 160 0.31 -7.29 -6.05
CA THR A 160 -0.97 -7.66 -5.45
C THR A 160 -2.07 -7.28 -6.44
N LYS A 161 -2.76 -8.28 -7.01
CA LYS A 161 -3.78 -8.11 -8.06
C LYS A 161 -5.20 -8.27 -7.53
N LEU A 162 -6.10 -7.45 -8.05
CA LEU A 162 -7.53 -7.64 -7.98
C LEU A 162 -8.06 -7.89 -9.40
N ASP A 163 -8.55 -9.11 -9.66
CA ASP A 163 -8.86 -9.57 -11.02
C ASP A 163 -9.94 -8.73 -11.72
N SER A 164 -10.98 -8.31 -11.00
CA SER A 164 -11.96 -7.36 -11.53
C SER A 164 -12.73 -6.65 -10.42
N TYR A 165 -12.97 -5.36 -10.60
CA TYR A 165 -13.83 -4.56 -9.72
C TYR A 165 -14.86 -3.80 -10.54
N LYS A 166 -16.13 -3.93 -10.15
CA LYS A 166 -17.26 -3.29 -10.83
C LYS A 166 -17.77 -2.14 -9.99
N VAL A 167 -17.65 -0.93 -10.50
CA VAL A 167 -18.30 0.25 -9.92
C VAL A 167 -19.57 0.52 -10.70
N ARG A 168 -20.71 0.52 -10.01
CA ARG A 168 -21.98 0.97 -10.57
C ARG A 168 -22.27 2.38 -10.08
N GLN A 169 -22.42 3.30 -11.01
CA GLN A 169 -23.13 4.55 -10.83
C GLN A 169 -24.60 4.31 -11.18
N ILE A 170 -25.51 4.75 -10.31
CA ILE A 170 -26.93 4.86 -10.66
C ILE A 170 -27.12 6.32 -11.06
N ILE A 171 -26.97 6.62 -12.36
CA ILE A 171 -27.34 7.93 -12.88
C ILE A 171 -28.87 7.99 -12.79
N LYS A 172 -29.40 8.80 -11.87
CA LYS A 172 -30.84 9.09 -11.86
C LYS A 172 -31.12 9.85 -13.17
N GLY A 173 -31.92 9.23 -14.03
CA GLY A 173 -32.10 9.63 -15.42
C GLY A 173 -32.30 11.13 -15.60
N GLY A 174 -31.53 11.70 -16.53
CA GLY A 174 -32.01 12.83 -17.31
C GLY A 174 -33.05 12.28 -18.28
N SER A 175 -34.32 12.45 -17.94
CA SER A 175 -35.40 12.36 -18.91
C SER A 175 -35.22 13.48 -19.93
N GLU A 176 -35.20 13.11 -21.20
CA GLU A 176 -35.59 13.99 -22.32
C GLU A 176 -36.92 14.72 -22.03
#